data_AF-A0A0M3HFI3-F1
#
_entry.id   AF-A0A0M3HFI3-F1
#
_cell.length_a   1.000
_cell.length_b   1.000
_cell.length_c   1.000
_cell.angle_alpha   90.00
_cell.angle_beta   90.00
_cell.angle_gamma   90.00
#
_symmetry.space_group_name_H-M   'P 1'
#
loop_
_entity.id
_entity.type
_entity.pdbx_description
1 polymer ?
#
loop_
_entity_poly.entity_id
_entity_poly.type
_entity_poly.pdbx_seq_one_letter_code
_entity_poly.pdbx_strand_id
1 'polypeptide(L)'
;MIHMIPNYSFPRDGPGEEGKSVDLSPREAALGREQMKLWFMNVIASDKISPDRSIPDSRSEACIAKQYDKELPNASVVIIFTDEAWSPLLRTVHSVINRSPLHLLHEVILVDDFSQREELKGKLDSYIERFGGIVHLLRLKERQGLIRAKLEGAKAATGEVIIFLDSHCEANQGWLEPLLQRIKDKRTAVVCPTIDAISDSTMQYLGGYSSGVPFFLFTL
;
A
#
# COMPACT_ATOMS: atom_id res chain seq x y z
N MET A 1 -12.39 -18.22 -1.62
CA MET A 1 -13.11 -17.59 -0.50
C MET A 1 -12.94 -16.09 -0.65
N ILE A 2 -14.03 -15.32 -0.60
CA ILE A 2 -14.00 -13.85 -0.75
C ILE A 2 -13.25 -13.25 0.46
N HIS A 3 -12.45 -12.21 0.22
CA HIS A 3 -11.72 -11.48 1.26
C HIS A 3 -12.70 -10.81 2.21
N MET A 4 -12.47 -10.98 3.51
CA MET A 4 -13.24 -10.35 4.57
C MET A 4 -12.37 -9.31 5.25
N ILE A 5 -12.80 -8.05 5.24
CA ILE A 5 -12.09 -6.97 5.92
C ILE A 5 -12.08 -7.29 7.42
N PRO A 6 -10.90 -7.37 8.06
CA PRO A 6 -10.82 -7.63 9.48
C PRO A 6 -11.44 -6.50 10.30
N ASN A 7 -12.08 -6.84 11.42
CA ASN A 7 -12.45 -5.84 12.40
C ASN A 7 -11.24 -5.48 13.27
N TYR A 8 -10.59 -4.36 12.95
CA TYR A 8 -9.42 -3.84 13.66
C TYR A 8 -9.71 -3.35 15.08
N SER A 9 -10.96 -3.34 15.54
CA SER A 9 -11.31 -2.99 16.93
C SER A 9 -11.01 -4.12 17.91
N PHE A 10 -10.81 -5.34 17.42
CA PHE A 10 -10.43 -6.48 18.27
C PHE A 10 -8.91 -6.67 18.28
N PRO A 11 -8.33 -7.04 19.45
CA PRO A 11 -6.90 -7.31 19.54
C PRO A 11 -6.53 -8.49 18.63
N ARG A 12 -5.39 -8.33 17.97
CA ARG A 12 -4.80 -9.33 17.09
C ARG A 12 -3.42 -9.68 17.62
N ASP A 13 -3.02 -10.92 17.42
CA ASP A 13 -1.71 -11.41 17.79
C ASP A 13 -0.99 -11.97 16.57
N GLY A 14 0.31 -11.87 16.57
CA GLY A 14 1.18 -12.30 15.49
C GLY A 14 2.32 -11.33 15.18
N PRO A 15 3.30 -11.77 14.38
CA PRO A 15 4.46 -10.95 14.04
C PRO A 15 4.04 -9.64 13.35
N GLY A 16 4.52 -8.51 13.88
CA GLY A 16 4.34 -7.19 13.29
C GLY A 16 2.93 -6.59 13.39
N GLU A 17 2.02 -7.21 14.15
CA GLU A 17 0.74 -6.58 14.54
C GLU A 17 0.99 -5.29 15.33
N GLU A 18 0.05 -4.35 15.25
CA GLU A 18 0.18 -2.97 15.77
C GLU A 18 1.42 -2.24 15.24
N GLY A 19 1.92 -2.62 14.05
CA GLY A 19 3.12 -2.04 13.47
C GLY A 19 4.41 -2.33 14.25
N LYS A 20 4.44 -3.34 15.13
CA LYS A 20 5.64 -3.69 15.91
C LYS A 20 6.75 -4.28 15.02
N SER A 21 7.98 -4.28 15.54
CA SER A 21 9.11 -4.98 14.91
C SER A 21 8.88 -6.49 14.88
N VAL A 22 9.38 -7.15 13.84
CA VAL A 22 9.37 -8.61 13.74
C VAL A 22 10.66 -9.18 14.33
N ASP A 23 10.52 -9.99 15.37
CA ASP A 23 11.64 -10.73 15.94
C ASP A 23 11.98 -11.95 15.07
N LEU A 24 13.23 -12.01 14.62
CA LEU A 24 13.75 -13.11 13.79
C LEU A 24 14.71 -13.98 14.60
N SER A 25 14.65 -15.29 14.39
CA SER A 25 15.69 -16.19 14.90
C SER A 25 17.06 -15.86 14.28
N PRO A 26 18.19 -16.23 14.92
CA PRO A 26 19.52 -15.93 14.37
C PRO A 26 19.74 -16.42 12.93
N ARG A 27 19.14 -17.57 12.58
CA ARG A 27 19.18 -18.14 11.22
C ARG A 27 18.38 -17.29 10.23
N GLU A 28 17.16 -16.89 10.61
CA GLU A 28 16.31 -16.04 9.79
C GLU A 28 16.91 -14.65 9.61
N ALA A 29 17.51 -14.09 10.66
CA ALA A 29 18.21 -12.81 10.59
C ALA A 29 19.41 -12.87 9.62
N ALA A 30 20.13 -13.99 9.56
CA ALA A 30 21.19 -14.19 8.58
C ALA A 30 20.66 -14.25 7.15
N LEU A 31 19.57 -14.98 6.91
CA LEU A 31 18.90 -15.03 5.60
C LEU A 31 18.34 -13.66 5.19
N GLY A 32 17.72 -12.94 6.12
CA GLY A 32 17.20 -11.59 5.90
C GLY A 32 18.28 -10.59 5.48
N ARG A 33 19.48 -10.66 6.09
CA ARG A 33 20.62 -9.82 5.68
C ARG A 33 21.11 -10.11 4.26
N GLU A 34 21.06 -11.36 3.81
CA GLU A 34 21.41 -11.69 2.43
C GLU A 34 20.32 -11.24 1.46
N GLN A 35 19.04 -11.43 1.81
CA GLN A 35 17.90 -10.97 1.01
C GLN A 35 17.84 -9.44 0.91
N MET A 36 18.24 -8.70 1.93
CA MET A 36 18.31 -7.24 1.93
C MET A 36 19.11 -6.69 0.75
N LYS A 37 20.18 -7.39 0.32
CA LYS A 37 21.02 -6.98 -0.81
C LYS A 37 20.29 -7.09 -2.16
N LEU A 38 19.28 -7.96 -2.24
CA LEU A 38 18.50 -8.21 -3.46
C LEU A 38 17.21 -7.39 -3.48
N TRP A 39 16.54 -7.30 -2.34
CA TRP A 39 15.19 -6.74 -2.22
C TRP A 39 15.14 -5.33 -1.65
N PHE A 40 16.26 -4.82 -1.11
CA PHE A 40 16.31 -3.57 -0.34
C PHE A 40 15.35 -3.53 0.86
N MET A 41 14.86 -4.70 1.27
CA MET A 41 14.07 -4.92 2.48
C MET A 41 14.23 -6.36 2.99
N ASN A 42 13.89 -6.58 4.25
CA ASN A 42 13.91 -7.89 4.88
C ASN A 42 12.63 -8.67 4.55
N VAL A 43 12.63 -9.36 3.41
CA VAL A 43 11.49 -10.15 2.94
C VAL A 43 11.15 -11.29 3.93
N ILE A 44 12.13 -11.88 4.63
CA ILE A 44 11.86 -12.87 5.70
C ILE A 44 10.99 -12.28 6.81
N ALA A 45 11.26 -11.05 7.24
CA ALA A 45 10.41 -10.36 8.21
C ALA A 45 9.04 -10.07 7.62
N SER A 46 8.98 -9.54 6.40
CA SER A 46 7.72 -9.24 5.71
C SER A 46 6.83 -10.49 5.55
N ASP A 47 7.38 -11.63 5.15
CA ASP A 47 6.63 -12.86 4.91
C ASP A 47 5.98 -13.45 6.17
N LYS A 48 6.49 -13.09 7.36
CA LYS A 48 5.90 -13.49 8.64
C LYS A 48 4.70 -12.63 9.06
N ILE A 49 4.57 -11.44 8.49
CA ILE A 49 3.54 -10.47 8.88
C ILE A 49 2.28 -10.74 8.07
N SER A 50 1.13 -10.72 8.74
CA SER A 50 -0.16 -10.82 8.06
C SER A 50 -0.35 -9.71 7.02
N PRO A 51 -0.86 -10.01 5.80
CA PRO A 51 -1.29 -8.98 4.85
C PRO A 51 -2.34 -8.02 5.45
N ASP A 52 -3.05 -8.49 6.48
CA ASP A 52 -4.12 -7.81 7.20
C ASP A 52 -3.65 -7.25 8.57
N ARG A 53 -2.33 -7.05 8.78
CA ARG A 53 -1.83 -6.55 10.06
C ARG A 53 -2.47 -5.22 10.45
N SER A 54 -2.66 -4.99 11.73
CA SER A 54 -2.96 -3.68 12.29
C SER A 54 -1.70 -2.79 12.33
N ILE A 55 -1.89 -1.47 12.23
CA ILE A 55 -0.85 -0.45 12.39
C ILE A 55 -1.38 0.67 13.29
N PRO A 56 -0.52 1.41 14.00
CA PRO A 56 -0.98 2.49 14.86
C PRO A 56 -1.52 3.66 14.03
N ASP A 57 -2.56 4.33 14.53
CA ASP A 57 -3.03 5.58 13.95
C ASP A 57 -2.00 6.68 14.22
N SER A 58 -1.27 7.09 13.18
CA SER A 58 -0.22 8.11 13.27
C SER A 58 -0.74 9.54 13.14
N ARG A 59 -2.06 9.71 12.96
CA ARG A 59 -2.67 11.02 12.79
C ARG A 59 -2.65 11.81 14.10
N SER A 60 -2.42 13.12 13.99
CA SER A 60 -2.61 14.04 15.13
C SER A 60 -4.08 14.07 15.58
N GLU A 61 -4.33 14.46 16.82
CA GLU A 61 -5.68 14.58 17.38
C GLU A 61 -6.56 15.54 16.56
N ALA A 62 -5.95 16.59 15.99
CA ALA A 62 -6.63 17.52 15.10
C ALA A 62 -7.09 16.87 13.79
N CYS A 63 -6.30 15.93 13.24
CA CYS A 63 -6.69 15.15 12.05
C CYS A 63 -7.80 14.16 12.38
N ILE A 64 -7.75 13.52 13.55
CA ILE A 64 -8.76 12.56 14.01
C ILE A 64 -10.12 13.27 14.23
N ALA A 65 -10.10 14.47 14.82
CA ALA A 65 -11.30 15.25 15.07
C ALA A 65 -11.91 15.89 13.81
N LYS A 66 -11.21 15.87 12.68
CA LYS A 66 -11.66 16.50 11.45
C LYS A 66 -12.82 15.71 10.82
N GLN A 67 -13.88 16.42 10.46
CA GLN A 67 -14.98 15.86 9.70
C GLN A 67 -14.82 16.22 8.22
N TYR A 68 -15.16 15.27 7.36
CA TYR A 68 -15.15 15.40 5.92
C TYR A 68 -16.58 15.35 5.39
N ASP A 69 -16.80 15.87 4.19
CA ASP A 69 -18.09 15.81 3.53
C ASP A 69 -18.52 14.35 3.30
N LYS A 70 -19.83 14.10 3.35
CA LYS A 70 -20.38 12.76 3.07
C LYS A 70 -20.25 12.38 1.60
N GLU A 71 -20.35 13.37 0.71
CA GLU A 71 -20.22 13.19 -0.73
C GLU A 71 -18.83 13.64 -1.16
N LEU A 72 -17.93 12.68 -1.34
CA LEU A 72 -16.59 12.86 -1.87
C LEU A 72 -16.49 12.17 -3.24
N PRO A 73 -15.63 12.66 -4.15
CA PRO A 73 -15.39 11.97 -5.41
C PRO A 73 -14.80 10.58 -5.16
N ASN A 74 -15.16 9.59 -5.95
CA ASN A 74 -14.54 8.26 -5.83
C ASN A 74 -13.11 8.25 -6.43
N ALA A 75 -12.33 7.23 -6.11
CA ALA A 75 -10.94 7.13 -6.52
C ALA A 75 -10.56 5.75 -7.07
N SER A 76 -9.78 5.77 -8.16
CA SER A 76 -9.03 4.61 -8.65
C SER A 76 -7.62 4.67 -8.07
N VAL A 77 -7.22 3.62 -7.34
CA VAL A 77 -5.87 3.50 -6.80
C VAL A 77 -5.01 2.70 -7.76
N VAL A 78 -3.95 3.30 -8.28
CA VAL A 78 -3.03 2.68 -9.24
C VAL A 78 -1.73 2.32 -8.53
N ILE A 79 -1.39 1.04 -8.52
CA ILE A 79 -0.17 0.49 -7.93
C ILE A 79 0.67 -0.12 -9.06
N ILE A 80 1.85 0.42 -9.30
CA ILE A 80 2.79 -0.10 -10.31
C ILE A 80 3.79 -1.00 -9.61
N PHE A 81 4.12 -2.14 -10.24
CA PHE A 81 5.14 -3.04 -9.72
C PHE A 81 5.95 -3.68 -10.86
N THR A 82 7.21 -4.02 -10.56
CA THR A 82 8.09 -4.82 -11.41
C THR A 82 8.91 -5.74 -10.53
N ASP A 83 8.73 -7.05 -10.68
CA ASP A 83 9.43 -8.09 -9.90
C ASP A 83 9.29 -7.97 -8.37
N GLU A 84 8.32 -7.20 -7.89
CA GLU A 84 8.10 -6.89 -6.46
C GLU A 84 7.95 -8.12 -5.56
N ALA A 85 8.41 -8.03 -4.32
CA ALA A 85 8.20 -9.07 -3.32
C ALA A 85 6.70 -9.35 -3.11
N TRP A 86 6.34 -10.62 -2.92
CA TRP A 86 4.94 -11.05 -2.80
C TRP A 86 4.24 -10.44 -1.58
N SER A 87 4.87 -10.52 -0.40
CA SER A 87 4.24 -10.07 0.84
C SER A 87 4.01 -8.55 0.90
N PRO A 88 4.95 -7.65 0.51
CA PRO A 88 4.70 -6.21 0.46
C PRO A 88 3.64 -5.81 -0.56
N LEU A 89 3.68 -6.39 -1.77
CA LEU A 89 2.69 -6.10 -2.82
C LEU A 89 1.26 -6.38 -2.32
N LEU A 90 1.06 -7.57 -1.77
CA LEU A 90 -0.25 -7.93 -1.25
C LEU A 90 -0.63 -7.11 -0.02
N ARG A 91 0.30 -6.82 0.89
CA ARG A 91 0.02 -5.98 2.06
C ARG A 91 -0.41 -4.57 1.65
N THR A 92 0.16 -4.03 0.57
CA THR A 92 -0.29 -2.77 -0.02
C THR A 92 -1.75 -2.85 -0.47
N VAL A 93 -2.09 -3.84 -1.31
CA VAL A 93 -3.46 -4.05 -1.80
C VAL A 93 -4.45 -4.24 -0.65
N HIS A 94 -4.09 -5.10 0.31
CA HIS A 94 -4.88 -5.35 1.51
C HIS A 94 -5.11 -4.07 2.30
N SER A 95 -4.06 -3.28 2.56
CA SER A 95 -4.18 -2.04 3.33
C SER A 95 -5.13 -1.03 2.67
N VAL A 96 -5.05 -0.88 1.34
CA VAL A 96 -5.92 0.00 0.57
C VAL A 96 -7.37 -0.45 0.70
N ILE A 97 -7.65 -1.73 0.47
CA ILE A 97 -9.02 -2.27 0.53
C ILE A 97 -9.58 -2.21 1.96
N ASN A 98 -8.77 -2.57 2.94
CA ASN A 98 -9.20 -2.70 4.32
C ASN A 98 -9.45 -1.35 5.02
N ARG A 99 -8.75 -0.29 4.59
CA ARG A 99 -8.75 1.02 5.28
C ARG A 99 -9.31 2.15 4.42
N SER A 100 -9.92 1.83 3.27
CA SER A 100 -10.66 2.78 2.45
C SER A 100 -12.17 2.57 2.59
N PRO A 101 -12.98 3.63 2.71
CA PRO A 101 -14.43 3.49 2.67
C PRO A 101 -14.90 2.89 1.33
N LEU A 102 -15.75 1.85 1.38
CA LEU A 102 -16.19 1.09 0.19
C LEU A 102 -16.87 1.95 -0.88
N HIS A 103 -17.49 3.07 -0.51
CA HIS A 103 -18.17 3.96 -1.45
C HIS A 103 -17.21 4.98 -2.12
N LEU A 104 -15.98 5.12 -1.60
CA LEU A 104 -14.95 6.02 -2.14
C LEU A 104 -13.91 5.27 -2.96
N LEU A 105 -13.61 4.02 -2.60
CA LEU A 105 -12.71 3.18 -3.37
C LEU A 105 -13.46 2.59 -4.57
N HIS A 106 -13.23 3.16 -5.76
CA HIS A 106 -13.87 2.72 -7.00
C HIS A 106 -13.24 1.42 -7.52
N GLU A 107 -11.90 1.40 -7.58
CA GLU A 107 -11.13 0.25 -8.05
C GLU A 107 -9.66 0.34 -7.59
N VAL A 108 -8.97 -0.80 -7.59
CA VAL A 108 -7.52 -0.88 -7.44
C VAL A 108 -6.93 -1.49 -8.71
N ILE A 109 -6.08 -0.74 -9.40
CA ILE A 109 -5.43 -1.16 -10.64
C ILE A 109 -3.98 -1.50 -10.32
N LEU A 110 -3.66 -2.80 -10.40
CA LEU A 110 -2.30 -3.31 -10.37
C LEU A 110 -1.72 -3.24 -11.77
N VAL A 111 -0.64 -2.49 -11.98
CA VAL A 111 0.07 -2.40 -13.25
C VAL A 111 1.38 -3.17 -13.15
N ASP A 112 1.42 -4.32 -13.81
CA ASP A 112 2.63 -5.14 -13.96
C ASP A 112 3.47 -4.63 -15.12
N ASP A 113 4.58 -3.94 -14.81
CA ASP A 113 5.56 -3.47 -15.80
C ASP A 113 6.56 -4.58 -16.14
N PHE A 114 6.03 -5.66 -16.72
CA PHE A 114 6.76 -6.79 -17.30
C PHE A 114 7.61 -7.61 -16.31
N SER A 115 7.00 -7.99 -15.18
CA SER A 115 7.63 -8.86 -14.17
C SER A 115 7.96 -10.25 -14.72
N GLN A 116 9.12 -10.77 -14.35
CA GLN A 116 9.63 -12.08 -14.76
C GLN A 116 9.30 -13.18 -13.74
N ARG A 117 9.06 -12.82 -12.48
CA ARG A 117 8.84 -13.79 -11.39
C ARG A 117 7.54 -14.57 -11.56
N GLU A 118 7.63 -15.89 -11.47
CA GLU A 118 6.51 -16.81 -11.69
C GLU A 118 5.34 -16.60 -10.72
N GLU A 119 5.62 -16.25 -9.45
CA GLU A 119 4.58 -15.98 -8.46
C GLU A 119 3.71 -14.76 -8.80
N LEU A 120 4.22 -13.81 -9.58
CA LEU A 120 3.48 -12.62 -10.02
C LEU A 120 2.64 -12.88 -11.29
N LYS A 121 2.72 -14.09 -11.85
CA LYS A 121 1.90 -14.54 -12.99
C LYS A 121 0.62 -15.19 -12.45
N GLY A 122 0.25 -16.38 -12.91
CA GLY A 122 -1.06 -16.99 -12.62
C GLY A 122 -1.44 -17.10 -11.14
N LYS A 123 -0.47 -17.18 -10.22
CA LYS A 123 -0.74 -17.16 -8.78
C LYS A 123 -1.31 -15.81 -8.32
N LEU A 124 -0.82 -14.69 -8.85
CA LEU A 124 -1.36 -13.36 -8.58
C LEU A 124 -2.77 -13.20 -9.17
N ASP A 125 -2.99 -13.63 -10.42
CA ASP A 125 -4.32 -13.60 -11.05
C ASP A 125 -5.35 -14.34 -10.20
N SER A 126 -5.00 -15.54 -9.73
CA SER A 126 -5.87 -16.33 -8.86
C SER A 126 -6.06 -15.70 -7.47
N TYR A 127 -5.05 -15.02 -6.94
CA TYR A 127 -5.13 -14.40 -5.62
C TYR A 127 -6.08 -13.21 -5.63
N ILE A 128 -6.02 -12.32 -6.64
CA ILE A 128 -6.81 -11.09 -6.67
C ILE A 128 -8.32 -11.33 -6.84
N GLU A 129 -8.73 -12.46 -7.41
CA GLU A 129 -10.15 -12.86 -7.51
C GLU A 129 -10.87 -12.84 -6.16
N ARG A 130 -10.13 -13.06 -5.06
CA ARG A 130 -10.67 -13.01 -3.71
C ARG A 130 -11.28 -11.66 -3.34
N PHE A 131 -10.88 -10.57 -3.98
CA PHE A 131 -11.37 -9.23 -3.68
C PHE A 131 -12.69 -8.90 -4.39
N GLY A 132 -13.37 -9.88 -4.96
CA GLY A 132 -14.73 -9.70 -5.50
C GLY A 132 -14.78 -8.77 -6.71
N GLY A 133 -13.67 -8.66 -7.46
CA GLY A 133 -13.60 -7.90 -8.70
C GLY A 133 -13.20 -6.42 -8.55
N ILE A 134 -12.95 -5.91 -7.33
CA ILE A 134 -12.49 -4.52 -7.13
C ILE A 134 -11.03 -4.31 -7.56
N VAL A 135 -10.24 -5.39 -7.64
CA VAL A 135 -8.83 -5.35 -8.04
C VAL A 135 -8.70 -5.81 -9.49
N HIS A 136 -8.14 -4.95 -10.33
CA HIS A 136 -7.87 -5.21 -11.74
C HIS A 136 -6.36 -5.31 -11.98
N LEU A 137 -5.94 -6.28 -12.79
CA LEU A 137 -4.54 -6.47 -13.14
C LEU A 137 -4.31 -6.13 -14.62
N LEU A 138 -3.49 -5.11 -14.85
CA LEU A 138 -3.04 -4.66 -16.16
C LEU A 138 -1.59 -5.13 -16.39
N ARG A 139 -1.37 -6.03 -17.35
CA ARG A 139 -0.03 -6.51 -17.70
C ARG A 139 0.51 -5.82 -18.94
N LEU A 140 1.67 -5.17 -18.82
CA LEU A 140 2.37 -4.59 -19.94
C LEU A 140 3.15 -5.67 -20.70
N LYS A 141 3.19 -5.54 -22.04
CA LYS A 141 3.82 -6.53 -22.93
C LYS A 141 5.35 -6.46 -22.95
N GLU A 142 5.90 -5.33 -22.51
CA GLU A 142 7.32 -5.04 -22.43
C GLU A 142 7.58 -4.11 -21.25
N ARG A 143 8.83 -4.05 -20.78
CA ARG A 143 9.21 -3.15 -19.70
C ARG A 143 9.29 -1.72 -20.20
N GLN A 144 8.36 -0.89 -19.76
CA GLN A 144 8.24 0.52 -20.17
C GLN A 144 8.80 1.50 -19.13
N GLY A 145 8.93 1.06 -17.87
CA GLY A 145 9.39 1.89 -16.75
C GLY A 145 8.25 2.67 -16.07
N LEU A 146 8.53 3.14 -14.85
CA LEU A 146 7.55 3.71 -13.91
C LEU A 146 6.66 4.80 -14.52
N ILE A 147 7.23 5.74 -15.29
CA ILE A 147 6.47 6.87 -15.84
C ILE A 147 5.42 6.38 -16.85
N ARG A 148 5.81 5.49 -17.77
CA ARG A 148 4.89 4.97 -18.79
C ARG A 148 3.87 4.04 -18.17
N ALA A 149 4.29 3.21 -17.21
CA ALA A 149 3.37 2.38 -16.45
C ALA A 149 2.32 3.20 -15.67
N LYS A 150 2.72 4.35 -15.07
CA LYS A 150 1.77 5.32 -14.47
C LYS A 150 0.77 5.84 -15.50
N LEU A 151 1.22 6.17 -16.71
CA LEU A 151 0.33 6.64 -17.78
C LEU A 151 -0.64 5.53 -18.24
N GLU A 152 -0.19 4.30 -18.39
CA GLU A 152 -1.07 3.17 -18.76
C GLU A 152 -2.09 2.87 -17.65
N GLY A 153 -1.68 2.89 -16.38
CA GLY A 153 -2.60 2.78 -15.25
C GLY A 153 -3.61 3.93 -15.19
N ALA A 154 -3.18 5.16 -15.48
CA ALA A 154 -4.07 6.32 -15.53
C ALA A 154 -5.09 6.25 -16.67
N LYS A 155 -4.72 5.69 -17.83
CA LYS A 155 -5.65 5.47 -18.95
C LYS A 155 -6.69 4.40 -18.64
N ALA A 156 -6.33 3.41 -17.84
CA ALA A 156 -7.22 2.33 -17.42
C ALA A 156 -8.17 2.76 -16.29
N ALA A 157 -7.79 3.76 -15.49
CA ALA A 157 -8.59 4.27 -14.38
C ALA A 157 -9.89 4.92 -14.83
N THR A 158 -10.99 4.59 -14.14
CA THR A 158 -12.35 5.05 -14.43
C THR A 158 -13.00 5.85 -13.29
N GLY A 159 -12.32 5.97 -12.14
CA GLY A 159 -12.74 6.81 -11.02
C GLY A 159 -12.53 8.30 -11.26
N GLU A 160 -13.17 9.14 -10.45
CA GLU A 160 -13.08 10.60 -10.58
C GLU A 160 -11.70 11.16 -10.19
N VAL A 161 -10.98 10.46 -9.31
CA VAL A 161 -9.64 10.80 -8.84
C VAL A 161 -8.70 9.62 -9.05
N ILE A 162 -7.48 9.88 -9.50
CA ILE A 162 -6.43 8.88 -9.63
C ILE A 162 -5.44 9.06 -8.48
N ILE A 163 -5.19 7.99 -7.73
CA ILE A 163 -4.20 7.98 -6.65
C ILE A 163 -3.12 6.97 -7.01
N PHE A 164 -1.87 7.43 -7.07
CA PHE A 164 -0.73 6.53 -7.27
C PHE A 164 -0.14 6.12 -5.92
N LEU A 165 0.09 4.83 -5.74
CA LEU A 165 0.80 4.27 -4.59
C LEU A 165 1.94 3.37 -5.08
N ASP A 166 3.02 3.33 -4.31
CA ASP A 166 4.08 2.35 -4.53
C ASP A 166 3.62 0.96 -4.05
N SER A 167 4.25 -0.10 -4.57
CA SER A 167 3.85 -1.48 -4.32
C SER A 167 4.27 -2.05 -2.97
N HIS A 168 4.85 -1.23 -2.10
CA HIS A 168 5.31 -1.60 -0.76
C HIS A 168 4.93 -0.52 0.27
N CYS A 169 3.66 -0.09 0.22
CA CYS A 169 3.08 0.88 1.15
C CYS A 169 2.04 0.23 2.07
N GLU A 170 1.73 0.87 3.19
CA GLU A 170 0.57 0.53 4.01
C GLU A 170 -0.25 1.78 4.29
N ALA A 171 -1.47 1.85 3.74
CA ALA A 171 -2.37 2.96 3.96
C ALA A 171 -2.76 3.06 5.45
N ASN A 172 -2.75 4.24 6.06
CA ASN A 172 -3.22 4.40 7.45
C ASN A 172 -4.75 4.60 7.53
N GLN A 173 -5.31 4.61 8.73
CA GLN A 173 -6.72 4.86 8.96
C GLN A 173 -7.10 6.27 8.51
N GLY A 174 -8.21 6.39 7.76
CA GLY A 174 -8.72 7.68 7.27
C GLY A 174 -7.75 8.40 6.33
N TRP A 175 -6.96 7.66 5.55
CA TRP A 175 -5.98 8.21 4.61
C TRP A 175 -6.63 8.84 3.37
N LEU A 176 -7.83 8.38 2.97
CA LEU A 176 -8.42 8.66 1.66
C LEU A 176 -9.27 9.94 1.67
N GLU A 177 -10.12 10.08 2.69
CA GLU A 177 -11.05 11.21 2.86
C GLU A 177 -10.38 12.59 2.85
N PRO A 178 -9.23 12.81 3.53
CA PRO A 178 -8.54 14.10 3.49
C PRO A 178 -8.03 14.46 2.09
N LEU A 179 -7.57 13.47 1.32
CA LEU A 179 -7.06 13.66 -0.03
C LEU A 179 -8.21 14.05 -0.96
N LEU A 180 -9.32 13.32 -0.90
CA LEU A 180 -10.48 13.55 -1.74
C LEU A 180 -11.20 14.85 -1.40
N GLN A 181 -11.31 15.22 -0.12
CA GLN A 181 -11.87 16.51 0.27
C GLN A 181 -11.07 17.65 -0.36
N ARG A 182 -9.73 17.60 -0.29
CA ARG A 182 -8.91 18.69 -0.83
C ARG A 182 -9.08 18.84 -2.35
N ILE A 183 -9.21 17.73 -3.07
CA ILE A 183 -9.47 17.71 -4.52
C ILE A 183 -10.90 18.17 -4.83
N LYS A 184 -11.89 17.80 -4.01
CA LYS A 184 -13.26 18.28 -4.14
C LYS A 184 -13.31 19.81 -4.03
N ASP A 185 -12.64 20.37 -3.03
CA ASP A 185 -12.58 21.83 -2.81
C ASP A 185 -11.87 22.56 -3.95
N LYS A 186 -10.88 21.92 -4.57
CA LYS A 186 -10.14 22.47 -5.71
C LYS A 186 -9.72 21.35 -6.66
N ARG A 187 -10.49 21.15 -7.74
CA ARG A 187 -10.25 20.10 -8.75
C ARG A 187 -8.90 20.21 -9.49
N THR A 188 -8.23 21.36 -9.41
CA THR A 188 -6.88 21.57 -9.97
C THR A 188 -5.75 21.33 -8.96
N ALA A 189 -6.06 20.94 -7.72
CA ALA A 189 -5.05 20.62 -6.72
C ALA A 189 -4.46 19.24 -6.96
N VAL A 190 -3.14 19.14 -6.81
CA VAL A 190 -2.41 17.87 -6.68
C VAL A 190 -2.00 17.74 -5.23
N VAL A 191 -2.30 16.60 -4.62
CA VAL A 191 -2.11 16.36 -3.18
C VAL A 191 -1.15 15.19 -2.97
N CYS A 192 -0.31 15.31 -1.94
CA CYS A 192 0.57 14.25 -1.48
C CYS A 192 0.27 13.99 -0.01
N PRO A 193 0.04 12.74 0.42
CA PRO A 193 -0.09 12.42 1.83
C PRO A 193 1.24 12.60 2.56
N THR A 194 1.19 12.69 3.89
CA THR A 194 2.39 12.47 4.71
C THR A 194 2.82 11.02 4.55
N ILE A 195 4.11 10.80 4.30
CA ILE A 195 4.69 9.48 4.09
C ILE A 195 5.42 9.07 5.36
N ASP A 196 4.87 8.06 6.04
CA ASP A 196 5.46 7.49 7.25
C ASP A 196 6.48 6.42 6.91
N ALA A 197 7.49 6.27 7.77
CA ALA A 197 8.55 5.29 7.57
C ALA A 197 8.14 3.90 8.09
N ILE A 198 8.43 2.88 7.28
CA ILE A 198 8.42 1.48 7.70
C ILE A 198 9.87 1.01 7.65
N SER A 199 10.37 0.44 8.74
CA SER A 199 11.73 -0.09 8.80
C SER A 199 11.91 -1.21 7.79
N ASP A 200 12.86 -1.05 6.87
CA ASP A 200 13.28 -2.06 5.89
C ASP A 200 13.77 -3.36 6.56
N SER A 201 14.42 -3.25 7.72
CA SER A 201 15.05 -4.36 8.41
C SER A 201 14.12 -5.12 9.37
N THR A 202 13.26 -4.41 10.08
CA THR A 202 12.40 -4.99 11.13
C THR A 202 10.91 -4.98 10.77
N MET A 203 10.53 -4.29 9.69
CA MET A 203 9.14 -4.04 9.28
C MET A 203 8.30 -3.29 10.32
N GLN A 204 8.95 -2.67 11.32
CA GLN A 204 8.31 -1.79 12.28
C GLN A 204 7.76 -0.54 11.59
N TYR A 205 6.52 -0.18 11.93
CA TYR A 205 5.92 1.07 11.56
C TYR A 205 6.42 2.17 12.51
N LEU A 206 7.21 3.10 12.00
CA LEU A 206 7.84 4.16 12.80
C LEU A 206 6.97 5.42 12.90
N GLY A 207 5.97 5.56 12.02
CA GLY A 207 5.14 6.75 11.93
C GLY A 207 5.91 7.99 11.49
N GLY A 208 5.21 9.10 11.40
CA GLY A 208 5.73 10.35 10.85
C GLY A 208 6.44 11.27 11.85
N TYR A 209 7.09 10.79 12.92
CA TYR A 209 7.86 11.67 13.84
C TYR A 209 8.97 10.97 14.65
N SER A 210 9.61 9.91 14.13
CA SER A 210 10.84 9.37 14.73
C SER A 210 11.99 9.29 13.74
N SER A 211 12.83 10.34 13.75
CA SER A 211 14.28 10.28 13.47
C SER A 211 14.73 9.37 12.32
N GLY A 212 14.27 9.65 11.11
CA GLY A 212 14.85 9.14 9.87
C GLY A 212 14.73 10.25 8.83
N VAL A 213 15.86 10.76 8.35
CA VAL A 213 15.90 11.79 7.31
C VAL A 213 15.09 11.27 6.10
N PRO A 214 14.02 11.96 5.65
CA PRO A 214 13.40 11.62 4.39
C PRO A 214 14.41 12.01 3.31
N PHE A 215 15.16 11.04 2.79
CA PHE A 215 15.83 11.22 1.52
C PHE A 215 14.71 11.48 0.50
N PHE A 216 14.74 12.66 -0.12
CA PHE A 216 13.69 13.31 -0.93
C PHE A 216 12.68 14.20 -0.19
N LEU A 217 13.18 15.17 0.59
CA LEU A 217 12.57 16.50 0.61
C LEU A 217 12.80 17.19 -0.75
N PHE A 218 11.77 17.27 -1.60
CA PHE A 218 11.59 18.44 -2.45
C PHE A 218 10.56 19.32 -1.77
N THR A 219 11.03 20.18 -0.87
CA THR A 219 10.33 21.43 -0.55
C THR A 219 10.38 22.29 -1.82
N LEU A 220 9.21 22.65 -2.35
CA LEU A 220 9.09 23.89 -3.14
C LEU A 220 8.97 25.07 -2.19
#